data_AF-A0A6C0M1G3-F1
#
_entry.id   AF-A0A6C0M1G3-F1
#
_cell.length_a   1.000
_cell.length_b   1.000
_cell.length_c   1.000
_cell.angle_alpha   90.00
_cell.angle_beta   90.00
_cell.angle_gamma   90.00
#
_symmetry.space_group_name_H-M   'P 1'
#
loop_
_entity.id
_entity.type
_entity.pdbx_description
1 polymer ?
#
loop_
_entity_poly.entity_id
_entity_poly.type
_entity_poly.pdbx_seq_one_letter_code
_entity_poly.pdbx_strand_id
1 'polypeptide(L)'
;MPAHNPNNIAKAKANAKANAKAKVKSKASKPVKHKIEIAGKSKKKVGDAGEKFVCEKLPCQTCGIRKWHNLNRENPNFPGVDLKCLHCGGYGQVKTGKHPLPPHHTGWKIPTSPATVRDALLTYKGKLRYYTVLYDDKGHVTEACVTEVLTFKNLFHTENCIVSYDLHNWTPAMLQSM
;
A
#
# COMPACT_ATOMS: atom_id res chain seq x y z
N MET A 1 24.93 -46.87 48.10
CA MET A 1 23.99 -45.89 48.70
C MET A 1 24.77 -45.04 49.70
N PRO A 2 24.78 -43.70 49.58
CA PRO A 2 23.83 -42.85 50.34
C PRO A 2 23.32 -41.65 49.49
N ALA A 3 22.02 -41.34 49.51
CA ALA A 3 21.26 -40.52 50.47
C ALA A 3 21.38 -39.00 50.22
N HIS A 4 20.25 -38.43 49.78
CA HIS A 4 19.99 -37.01 49.61
C HIS A 4 20.18 -36.21 50.91
N ASN A 5 20.77 -35.02 50.81
CA ASN A 5 20.65 -33.95 51.81
C ASN A 5 20.08 -32.68 51.14
N PRO A 6 18.86 -32.24 51.48
CA PRO A 6 18.19 -31.12 50.82
C PRO A 6 18.40 -29.83 51.61
N ASN A 7 19.53 -29.15 51.41
CA ASN A 7 19.78 -27.86 52.06
C ASN A 7 20.46 -26.83 51.17
N ASN A 8 19.96 -26.67 49.93
CA ASN A 8 20.39 -25.55 49.09
C ASN A 8 19.28 -24.89 48.25
N ILE A 9 18.03 -24.95 48.71
CA ILE A 9 16.88 -24.26 48.11
C ILE A 9 16.44 -23.08 48.98
N ALA A 10 17.39 -22.28 49.48
CA ALA A 10 17.06 -21.06 50.23
C ALA A 10 17.86 -19.82 49.82
N LYS A 11 18.95 -19.96 49.06
CA LYS A 11 19.75 -18.81 48.58
C LYS A 11 19.52 -18.39 47.13
N ALA A 12 18.65 -19.07 46.39
CA ALA A 12 18.29 -18.69 45.00
C ALA A 12 17.01 -17.82 44.89
N LYS A 13 16.28 -17.59 45.98
CA LYS A 13 15.00 -16.83 45.97
C LYS A 13 15.08 -15.39 46.47
N ALA A 14 16.26 -14.86 46.77
CA ALA A 14 16.44 -13.48 47.22
C ALA A 14 16.83 -12.49 46.10
N ASN A 15 17.38 -12.93 44.96
CA ASN A 15 17.78 -12.05 43.86
C ASN A 15 16.80 -11.99 42.67
N ALA A 16 15.64 -12.65 42.76
CA ALA A 16 14.61 -12.62 41.71
C ALA A 16 13.53 -11.53 41.93
N LYS A 17 13.60 -10.73 43.01
CA LYS A 17 12.59 -9.73 43.38
C LYS A 17 13.11 -8.29 43.47
N ALA A 18 14.20 -7.97 42.77
CA ALA A 18 14.72 -6.59 42.72
C ALA A 18 14.80 -5.97 41.30
N ASN A 19 14.45 -6.71 40.23
CA ASN A 19 14.51 -6.20 38.85
C ASN A 19 13.17 -6.15 38.12
N ALA A 20 12.06 -6.09 38.87
CA ALA A 20 10.72 -5.90 38.32
C ALA A 20 10.21 -4.49 38.67
N LYS A 21 10.82 -3.44 38.11
CA LYS A 21 10.21 -2.09 37.94
C LYS A 21 11.09 -1.07 37.19
N ALA A 22 11.98 -1.49 36.30
CA ALA A 22 12.45 -0.58 35.25
C ALA A 22 11.40 -0.58 34.12
N LYS A 23 10.37 0.27 34.24
CA LYS A 23 9.54 0.67 33.10
C LYS A 23 10.48 1.33 32.09
N VAL A 24 11.08 0.55 31.20
CA VAL A 24 11.52 1.05 29.90
C VAL A 24 10.24 1.55 29.26
N LYS A 25 9.97 2.86 29.39
CA LYS A 25 9.12 3.57 28.46
C LYS A 25 9.83 3.43 27.12
N SER A 26 9.64 2.30 26.45
CA SER A 26 9.73 2.27 25.00
C SER A 26 8.78 3.39 24.60
N LYS A 27 9.34 4.49 24.10
CA LYS A 27 8.55 5.46 23.34
C LYS A 27 7.92 4.59 22.25
N ALA A 28 6.69 4.15 22.47
CA ALA A 28 5.83 3.72 21.39
C ALA A 28 5.80 4.95 20.51
N SER A 29 6.65 4.95 19.48
CA SER A 29 6.64 5.95 18.44
C SER A 29 5.20 6.01 18.00
N LYS A 30 4.52 7.13 18.25
CA LYS A 30 3.15 7.34 17.81
C LYS A 30 3.09 6.85 16.36
N PRO A 31 2.12 6.01 15.98
CA PRO A 31 2.08 5.45 14.63
C PRO A 31 2.17 6.60 13.64
N VAL A 32 3.23 6.62 12.83
CA VAL A 32 3.43 7.65 11.81
C VAL A 32 2.35 7.40 10.77
N LYS A 33 1.31 8.24 10.79
CA LYS A 33 0.24 8.16 9.80
C LYS A 33 0.72 8.88 8.55
N HIS A 34 0.85 8.17 7.44
CA HIS A 34 1.08 8.80 6.15
C HIS A 34 -0.15 9.64 5.80
N LYS A 35 0.03 10.96 5.72
CA LYS A 35 -1.04 11.89 5.41
C LYS A 35 -0.84 12.40 3.99
N ILE A 36 -1.88 12.25 3.17
CA ILE A 36 -1.96 12.96 1.89
C ILE A 36 -2.72 14.26 2.11
N GLU A 37 -2.20 15.36 1.57
CA GLU A 37 -2.85 16.66 1.68
C GLU A 37 -4.00 16.74 0.68
N ILE A 38 -5.24 16.67 1.16
CA ILE A 38 -6.43 16.57 0.29
C ILE A 38 -7.63 17.43 0.73
N ALA A 39 -7.58 18.06 1.91
CA ALA A 39 -8.68 18.87 2.42
C ALA A 39 -9.00 20.05 1.48
N GLY A 40 -10.27 20.20 1.09
CA GLY A 40 -10.74 21.26 0.19
C GLY A 40 -10.21 21.17 -1.26
N LYS A 41 -9.58 20.05 -1.63
CA LYS A 41 -8.99 19.86 -2.97
C LYS A 41 -10.01 19.31 -3.97
N SER A 42 -9.87 19.71 -5.23
CA SER A 42 -10.66 19.16 -6.35
C SER A 42 -10.30 17.69 -6.60
N LYS A 43 -11.17 16.93 -7.29
CA LYS A 43 -10.92 15.52 -7.65
C LYS A 43 -9.55 15.30 -8.31
N LYS A 44 -9.14 16.21 -9.20
CA LYS A 44 -7.81 16.16 -9.85
C LYS A 44 -6.67 16.27 -8.84
N LYS A 45 -6.71 17.28 -7.97
CA LYS A 45 -5.70 17.49 -6.93
C LYS A 45 -5.61 16.32 -5.94
N VAL A 46 -6.71 15.60 -5.70
CA VAL A 46 -6.72 14.34 -4.94
C VAL A 46 -6.00 13.23 -5.69
N GLY A 47 -6.23 13.10 -7.01
CA GLY A 47 -5.47 12.22 -7.90
C GLY A 47 -3.96 12.50 -7.82
N ASP A 48 -3.56 13.76 -8.05
CA ASP A 48 -2.16 14.20 -8.01
C ASP A 48 -1.47 13.86 -6.67
N ALA A 49 -2.19 14.00 -5.56
CA ALA A 49 -1.69 13.66 -4.23
C ALA A 49 -1.44 12.15 -4.06
N GLY A 50 -2.33 11.32 -4.62
CA GLY A 50 -2.14 9.87 -4.64
C GLY A 50 -0.98 9.44 -5.54
N GLU A 51 -0.84 10.04 -6.73
CA GLU A 51 0.31 9.78 -7.61
C GLU A 51 1.64 10.12 -6.94
N LYS A 52 1.70 11.28 -6.28
CA LYS A 52 2.87 11.69 -5.49
C LYS A 52 3.17 10.67 -4.38
N PHE A 53 2.14 10.21 -3.66
CA PHE A 53 2.29 9.19 -2.62
C PHE A 53 2.87 7.88 -3.18
N VAL A 54 2.36 7.38 -4.31
CA VAL A 54 2.88 6.16 -4.95
C VAL A 54 4.34 6.33 -5.34
N CYS A 55 4.70 7.45 -5.98
CA CYS A 55 6.09 7.74 -6.35
C CYS A 55 7.05 7.72 -5.15
N GLU A 56 6.64 8.31 -4.03
CA GLU A 56 7.49 8.52 -2.86
C GLU A 56 7.55 7.30 -1.93
N LYS A 57 6.49 6.50 -1.87
CA LYS A 57 6.33 5.49 -0.83
C LYS A 57 6.29 4.06 -1.36
N LEU A 58 5.70 3.82 -2.53
CA LEU A 58 5.45 2.46 -2.99
C LEU A 58 6.54 1.98 -3.97
N PRO A 59 7.04 0.74 -3.81
CA PRO A 59 7.95 0.16 -4.78
C PRO A 59 7.23 -0.20 -6.09
N CYS A 60 7.99 -0.34 -7.17
CA CYS A 60 7.46 -0.97 -8.38
C CYS A 60 7.20 -2.45 -8.14
N GLN A 61 5.93 -2.88 -8.18
CA GLN A 61 5.59 -4.29 -7.91
C GLN A 61 6.21 -5.30 -8.88
N THR A 62 6.68 -4.85 -10.04
CA THR A 62 7.37 -5.71 -11.01
C THR A 62 8.84 -5.97 -10.64
N CYS A 63 9.54 -5.00 -10.03
CA CYS A 63 10.99 -5.12 -9.77
C CYS A 63 11.43 -4.79 -8.34
N GLY A 64 10.51 -4.43 -7.45
CA GLY A 64 10.79 -4.03 -6.07
C GLY A 64 11.43 -2.65 -5.90
N ILE A 65 11.88 -1.99 -6.98
CA ILE A 65 12.62 -0.73 -6.89
C ILE A 65 11.68 0.48 -6.90
N ARG A 66 11.88 1.39 -5.95
CA ARG A 66 11.15 2.66 -5.82
C ARG A 66 11.80 3.75 -6.68
N LYS A 67 11.72 3.58 -8.00
CA LYS A 67 12.17 4.57 -9.00
C LYS A 67 11.04 4.84 -9.99
N TRP A 68 10.11 5.68 -9.58
CA TRP A 68 8.98 6.10 -10.40
C TRP A 68 9.25 7.45 -11.06
N HIS A 69 8.73 7.59 -12.26
CA HIS A 69 8.60 8.84 -12.97
C HIS A 69 7.11 9.10 -13.20
N ASN A 70 6.64 10.30 -12.81
CA ASN A 70 5.25 10.71 -12.96
C ASN A 70 5.07 11.36 -14.34
N LEU A 71 4.32 10.70 -15.22
CA LEU A 71 4.08 11.10 -16.60
C LEU A 71 3.09 12.27 -16.69
N ASN A 72 2.13 12.36 -15.77
CA ASN A 72 1.14 13.43 -15.73
C ASN A 72 1.74 14.81 -15.39
N ARG A 73 2.94 14.87 -14.81
CA ARG A 73 3.68 16.13 -14.61
C ARG A 73 4.19 16.76 -15.90
N GLU A 74 4.58 15.94 -16.87
CA GLU A 74 5.15 16.42 -18.14
C GLU A 74 4.06 16.56 -19.21
N ASN A 75 3.14 15.60 -19.27
CA ASN A 75 2.02 15.61 -20.20
C ASN A 75 0.72 15.30 -19.44
N PRO A 76 -0.06 16.33 -19.06
CA PRO A 76 -1.34 16.12 -18.38
C PRO A 76 -2.26 15.23 -19.23
N ASN A 77 -2.78 14.15 -18.62
CA ASN A 77 -3.61 13.13 -19.27
C ASN A 77 -2.83 12.17 -20.19
N PHE A 78 -1.65 11.73 -19.75
CA PHE A 78 -0.95 10.66 -20.47
C PHE A 78 -1.89 9.44 -20.60
N PRO A 79 -2.07 8.89 -21.81
CA PRO A 79 -3.21 8.01 -22.08
C PRO A 79 -3.14 6.72 -21.26
N GLY A 80 -4.05 6.61 -20.28
CA GLY A 80 -4.34 5.39 -19.52
C GLY A 80 -3.28 4.97 -18.49
N VAL A 81 -2.27 5.79 -18.22
CA VAL A 81 -1.24 5.57 -17.18
C VAL A 81 -0.77 6.89 -16.56
N ASP A 82 -0.40 6.86 -15.29
CA ASP A 82 0.11 8.05 -14.57
C ASP A 82 1.62 7.95 -14.32
N LEU A 83 2.15 6.73 -14.16
CA LEU A 83 3.53 6.47 -13.72
C LEU A 83 4.28 5.51 -14.63
N LYS A 84 5.60 5.70 -14.74
CA LYS A 84 6.55 4.75 -15.37
C LYS A 84 7.69 4.44 -14.41
N CYS A 85 8.01 3.16 -14.24
CA CYS A 85 9.19 2.75 -13.49
C CYS A 85 10.44 2.96 -14.36
N LEU A 86 11.40 3.74 -13.85
CA LEU A 86 12.65 4.04 -14.54
C LEU A 86 13.63 2.86 -14.56
N HIS A 87 13.39 1.83 -13.76
CA HIS A 87 14.25 0.65 -13.71
C HIS A 87 13.82 -0.44 -14.69
N CYS A 88 12.59 -0.95 -14.57
CA CYS A 88 12.11 -2.05 -15.40
C CYS A 88 11.17 -1.63 -16.54
N GLY A 89 10.82 -0.35 -16.65
CA GLY A 89 9.89 0.14 -17.66
C GLY A 89 8.43 -0.28 -17.45
N GLY A 90 8.07 -0.77 -16.26
CA GLY A 90 6.67 -1.04 -15.88
C GLY A 90 5.84 0.24 -15.76
N TYR A 91 4.53 0.13 -15.97
CA TYR A 91 3.60 1.26 -15.93
C TYR A 91 2.59 1.12 -14.78
N GLY A 92 2.22 2.27 -14.21
CA GLY A 92 1.25 2.36 -13.12
C GLY A 92 0.14 3.34 -13.47
N GLN A 93 -1.12 2.92 -13.34
CA GLN A 93 -2.25 3.84 -13.23
C GLN A 93 -2.63 3.94 -11.75
N VAL A 94 -2.76 5.16 -11.24
CA VAL A 94 -3.12 5.45 -9.85
C VAL A 94 -4.59 5.83 -9.76
N LYS A 95 -5.28 5.33 -8.73
CA LYS A 95 -6.62 5.72 -8.33
C LYS A 95 -6.64 6.06 -6.85
N THR A 96 -7.25 7.18 -6.48
CA THR A 96 -7.21 7.72 -5.11
C THR A 96 -8.63 7.93 -4.59
N GLY A 97 -8.98 7.40 -3.42
CA GLY A 97 -10.38 7.37 -2.95
C GLY A 97 -10.58 7.42 -1.42
N LYS A 98 -11.76 7.90 -1.00
CA LYS A 98 -12.11 8.21 0.42
C LYS A 98 -12.54 7.02 1.29
N HIS A 99 -12.65 5.83 0.73
CA HIS A 99 -13.22 4.68 1.43
C HIS A 99 -12.45 3.41 1.09
N PRO A 100 -12.41 2.41 2.00
CA PRO A 100 -11.96 1.06 1.64
C PRO A 100 -12.69 0.66 0.36
N LEU A 101 -11.95 0.14 -0.62
CA LEU A 101 -12.55 -0.34 -1.85
C LEU A 101 -13.63 -1.35 -1.42
N PRO A 102 -14.89 -1.18 -1.87
CA PRO A 102 -15.97 -2.03 -1.39
C PRO A 102 -15.59 -3.49 -1.69
N PRO A 103 -15.52 -4.36 -0.66
CA PRO A 103 -15.26 -5.77 -0.89
C PRO A 103 -16.44 -6.30 -1.70
N HIS A 104 -16.24 -6.53 -2.99
CA HIS A 104 -17.18 -7.32 -3.76
C HIS A 104 -16.88 -8.78 -3.45
N HIS A 105 -17.91 -9.62 -3.39
CA HIS A 105 -17.79 -11.07 -3.21
C HIS A 105 -16.88 -11.76 -4.26
N THR A 106 -16.33 -10.99 -5.21
CA THR A 106 -15.49 -11.40 -6.34
C THR A 106 -14.32 -10.45 -6.61
N GLY A 107 -13.75 -9.78 -5.60
CA GLY A 107 -12.54 -8.95 -5.75
C GLY A 107 -12.77 -7.43 -5.67
N TRP A 108 -11.77 -6.65 -6.04
CA TRP A 108 -11.73 -5.21 -5.82
C TRP A 108 -12.14 -4.41 -7.05
N LYS A 109 -13.19 -3.57 -6.93
CA LYS A 109 -13.71 -2.71 -8.01
C LYS A 109 -12.91 -1.42 -8.12
N ILE A 110 -12.10 -1.29 -9.17
CA ILE A 110 -11.32 -0.07 -9.46
C ILE A 110 -12.06 0.76 -10.52
N PRO A 111 -12.53 1.99 -10.21
CA PRO A 111 -13.32 2.80 -11.13
C PRO A 111 -12.50 3.24 -12.34
N THR A 112 -12.95 2.92 -13.55
CA THR A 112 -12.29 3.33 -14.80
C THR A 112 -13.17 3.09 -16.02
N SER A 113 -12.99 3.86 -17.09
CA SER A 113 -13.80 3.68 -18.30
C SER A 113 -13.35 2.43 -19.08
N PRO A 114 -14.27 1.61 -19.62
CA PRO A 114 -13.91 0.42 -20.40
C PRO A 114 -13.02 0.72 -21.62
N ALA A 115 -13.26 1.84 -22.30
CA ALA A 115 -12.48 2.27 -23.45
C ALA A 115 -11.02 2.56 -23.07
N THR A 116 -10.80 3.37 -22.04
CA THR A 116 -9.46 3.72 -21.54
C THR A 116 -8.67 2.47 -21.12
N VAL A 117 -9.33 1.49 -20.53
CA VAL A 117 -8.70 0.23 -20.11
C VAL A 117 -8.24 -0.58 -21.30
N ARG A 118 -9.10 -0.78 -22.31
CA ARG A 118 -8.72 -1.54 -23.51
C ARG A 118 -7.54 -0.90 -24.22
N ASP A 119 -7.57 0.41 -24.42
CA ASP A 119 -6.50 1.14 -25.10
C ASP A 119 -5.18 1.06 -24.33
N ALA A 120 -5.23 1.22 -23.00
CA ALA A 120 -4.07 1.09 -22.14
C ALA A 120 -3.47 -0.33 -22.18
N LEU A 121 -4.29 -1.38 -22.20
CA LEU A 121 -3.79 -2.75 -22.30
C LEU A 121 -3.15 -3.07 -23.64
N LEU A 122 -3.74 -2.55 -24.73
CA LEU A 122 -3.16 -2.70 -26.06
C LEU A 122 -1.83 -1.96 -26.19
N THR A 123 -1.70 -0.81 -25.50
CA THR A 123 -0.50 0.02 -25.56
C THR A 123 0.62 -0.50 -24.65
N TYR A 124 0.30 -0.88 -23.42
CA TYR A 124 1.28 -1.22 -22.37
C TYR A 124 1.34 -2.72 -22.06
N LYS A 125 0.99 -3.58 -23.03
CA LYS A 125 0.87 -5.04 -22.94
C LYS A 125 1.83 -5.67 -21.94
N GLY A 126 1.29 -6.30 -20.89
CA GLY A 126 2.07 -7.06 -19.90
C GLY A 126 2.90 -6.21 -18.93
N LYS A 127 2.75 -4.87 -18.95
CA LYS A 127 3.53 -3.95 -18.10
C LYS A 127 2.69 -3.05 -17.23
N LEU A 128 1.36 -3.04 -17.41
CA LEU A 128 0.44 -2.17 -16.70
C LEU A 128 -0.09 -2.79 -15.41
N ARG A 129 -0.02 -2.03 -14.31
CA ARG A 129 -0.67 -2.35 -13.03
C ARG A 129 -1.45 -1.14 -12.53
N TYR A 130 -2.52 -1.39 -11.77
CA TYR A 130 -3.29 -0.33 -11.14
C TYR A 130 -2.92 -0.26 -9.66
N TYR A 131 -2.55 0.93 -9.21
CA TYR A 131 -2.29 1.27 -7.82
C TYR A 131 -3.50 2.01 -7.28
N THR A 132 -4.01 1.60 -6.12
CA THR A 132 -5.08 2.32 -5.43
C THR A 132 -4.56 2.81 -4.08
N VAL A 133 -4.84 4.07 -3.78
CA VAL A 133 -4.47 4.72 -2.51
C VAL A 133 -5.76 5.18 -1.83
N LEU A 134 -6.04 4.62 -0.66
CA LEU A 134 -7.26 4.87 0.08
C LEU A 134 -6.96 5.67 1.34
N TYR A 135 -7.86 6.58 1.69
CA TYR A 135 -7.63 7.51 2.78
C TYR A 135 -8.89 7.80 3.60
N ASP A 136 -8.71 8.17 4.88
CA ASP A 136 -9.79 8.56 5.80
C ASP A 136 -10.24 10.02 5.61
N ASP A 137 -11.30 10.45 6.29
CA ASP A 137 -11.76 11.85 6.22
C ASP A 137 -10.73 12.90 6.63
N LYS A 138 -9.68 12.50 7.33
CA LYS A 138 -8.56 13.37 7.75
C LYS A 138 -7.41 13.35 6.73
N GLY A 139 -7.53 12.57 5.66
CA GLY A 139 -6.51 12.39 4.63
C GLY A 139 -5.36 11.47 5.04
N HIS A 140 -5.52 10.64 6.06
CA HIS A 140 -4.54 9.60 6.35
C HIS A 140 -4.75 8.43 5.41
N VAL A 141 -3.66 7.93 4.83
CA VAL A 141 -3.68 6.70 4.03
C VAL A 141 -4.03 5.53 4.95
N THR A 142 -5.16 4.89 4.66
CA THR A 142 -5.67 3.73 5.39
C THR A 142 -5.26 2.42 4.73
N GLU A 143 -4.97 2.45 3.43
CA GLU A 143 -4.64 1.28 2.63
C GLU A 143 -4.01 1.74 1.31
N ALA A 144 -3.04 0.97 0.81
CA ALA A 144 -2.62 1.08 -0.57
C ALA A 144 -2.54 -0.32 -1.15
N CYS A 145 -2.98 -0.51 -2.38
CA CYS A 145 -2.99 -1.81 -3.01
C CYS A 145 -2.59 -1.72 -4.48
N VAL A 146 -2.05 -2.79 -5.03
CA VAL A 146 -1.67 -2.88 -6.44
C VAL A 146 -2.18 -4.18 -7.02
N THR A 147 -2.67 -4.11 -8.26
CA THR A 147 -3.10 -5.30 -9.00
C THR A 147 -1.91 -6.14 -9.44
N GLU A 148 -2.19 -7.40 -9.78
CA GLU A 148 -1.39 -8.10 -10.77
C GLU A 148 -1.26 -7.32 -12.09
N VAL A 149 -0.35 -7.77 -12.96
CA VAL A 149 -0.27 -7.22 -14.32
C VAL A 149 -1.63 -7.40 -14.98
N LEU A 150 -2.18 -6.30 -15.48
CA LEU A 150 -3.47 -6.34 -16.14
C LEU A 150 -3.36 -6.98 -17.52
N THR A 151 -4.31 -7.85 -17.81
CA THR A 151 -4.46 -8.60 -19.05
C THR A 151 -5.94 -8.74 -19.38
N PHE A 152 -6.27 -8.98 -20.65
CA PHE A 152 -7.66 -9.26 -21.03
C PHE A 152 -8.29 -10.47 -20.33
N LYS A 153 -7.47 -11.33 -19.70
CA LYS A 153 -7.94 -12.54 -19.00
C LYS A 153 -8.35 -12.28 -17.55
N ASN A 154 -7.73 -11.31 -16.88
CA ASN A 154 -7.99 -10.99 -15.46
C ASN A 154 -8.76 -9.67 -15.29
N LEU A 155 -9.51 -9.29 -16.31
CA LEU A 155 -10.32 -8.08 -16.36
C LEU A 155 -11.80 -8.41 -16.54
N PHE A 156 -12.57 -8.19 -15.48
CA PHE A 156 -14.03 -8.23 -15.55
C PHE A 156 -14.55 -6.80 -15.60
N HIS A 157 -15.22 -6.46 -16.70
CA HIS A 157 -15.94 -5.21 -16.82
C HIS A 157 -17.33 -5.37 -16.22
N THR A 158 -17.55 -4.74 -15.08
CA THR A 158 -18.89 -4.55 -14.52
C THR A 158 -19.04 -3.06 -14.23
N GLU A 159 -20.10 -2.43 -14.71
CA GLU A 159 -20.51 -1.08 -14.27
C GLU A 159 -19.37 -0.02 -14.27
N ASN A 160 -18.56 0.06 -15.34
CA ASN A 160 -17.41 0.99 -15.45
C ASN A 160 -16.32 0.81 -14.36
N CYS A 161 -16.10 -0.44 -13.95
CA CYS A 161 -15.01 -0.82 -13.06
C CYS A 161 -14.20 -1.97 -13.66
N ILE A 162 -12.93 -2.05 -13.27
CA ILE A 162 -12.15 -3.27 -13.33
C ILE A 162 -12.36 -4.02 -12.02
N VAL A 163 -12.60 -5.32 -12.08
CA VAL A 163 -12.52 -6.18 -10.90
C VAL A 163 -11.22 -6.99 -10.95
N SER A 164 -10.42 -6.88 -9.89
CA SER A 164 -9.19 -7.67 -9.72
C SER A 164 -9.29 -8.52 -8.44
N TYR A 165 -9.04 -9.82 -8.58
CA TYR A 165 -9.08 -10.77 -7.47
C TYR A 165 -7.76 -10.80 -6.69
N ASP A 166 -6.64 -10.56 -7.39
CA ASP A 166 -5.29 -10.61 -6.84
C ASP A 166 -4.74 -9.19 -6.66
N LEU A 167 -4.87 -8.68 -5.44
CA LEU A 167 -4.22 -7.45 -5.01
C LEU A 167 -3.11 -7.74 -4.02
N HIS A 168 -1.94 -7.15 -4.26
CA HIS A 168 -0.96 -6.98 -3.20
C HIS A 168 -1.32 -5.75 -2.38
N ASN A 169 -1.45 -5.92 -1.07
CA ASN A 169 -1.94 -4.90 -0.16
C ASN A 169 -0.85 -4.43 0.81
N TRP A 170 -0.78 -3.13 1.03
CA TRP A 170 0.05 -2.47 2.03
C TRP A 170 -0.84 -1.82 3.08
N THR A 171 -0.84 -2.42 4.27
CA THR A 171 -1.50 -1.86 5.45
C THR A 171 -0.74 -0.62 5.94
N PRO A 172 -1.36 0.25 6.76
CA PRO A 172 -0.67 1.39 7.35
C PRO A 172 0.59 1.01 8.14
N ALA A 173 0.59 -0.16 8.78
CA ALA A 173 1.76 -0.68 9.49
C ALA A 173 2.91 -1.04 8.54
N MET A 174 2.61 -1.69 7.40
CA MET A 174 3.62 -2.01 6.39
C MET A 174 4.20 -0.75 5.76
N LEU A 175 3.36 0.24 5.47
CA LEU A 175 3.77 1.52 4.90
C LEU A 175 4.66 2.32 5.86
N GLN A 176 4.55 2.13 7.18
CA GLN A 176 5.42 2.78 8.16
C GLN A 176 6.86 2.26 8.14
N SER A 177 7.07 1.00 7.74
CA SER A 177 8.39 0.36 7.71
C SER A 177 9.15 0.51 6.37
N MET A 178 8.59 1.27 5.41
CA MET A 178 9.14 1.48 4.04
C MET A 178 9.77 2.86 3.84
#